data_AF-A0A8T3WEV8-F1
#
_entry.id   AF-A0A8T3WEV8-F1
#
_cell.length_a   1.000
_cell.length_b   1.000
_cell.length_c   1.000
_cell.angle_alpha   90.00
_cell.angle_beta   90.00
_cell.angle_gamma   90.00
#
_symmetry.space_group_name_H-M   'P 1'
#
loop_
_entity.id
_entity.type
_entity.pdbx_description
1 polymer ?
#
loop_
_entity_poly.entity_id
_entity_poly.type
_entity_poly.pdbx_seq_one_letter_code
_entity_poly.pdbx_strand_id
1 'polypeptide(L)'
;MATEKKLDETAFGAIVKEITAFGEMIRTHQDEKQAAMDEFDKERERYHVGKISKKALVSSVRKVNRELKRLDNLIRKDISNLVKTNNQAKGFALKQAPRSFKVAMSGISSSSRKK
;
A
#
# COMPACT_ATOMS: atom_id res chain seq x y z
N MET A 1 24.97 11.14 -28.72
CA MET A 1 24.11 11.86 -27.75
C MET A 1 23.19 10.83 -27.11
N ALA A 2 23.26 10.64 -25.79
CA ALA A 2 22.34 9.76 -25.09
C ALA A 2 20.98 10.43 -25.07
N THR A 3 19.99 9.86 -25.73
CA THR A 3 18.59 10.27 -25.57
C THR A 3 18.16 9.88 -24.17
N GLU A 4 18.09 10.86 -23.26
CA GLU A 4 17.47 10.67 -21.95
C GLU A 4 16.06 10.12 -22.18
N LYS A 5 15.81 8.88 -21.74
CA LYS A 5 14.45 8.35 -21.67
C LYS A 5 13.71 9.16 -20.62
N LYS A 6 12.90 10.13 -21.05
CA LYS A 6 12.00 10.86 -20.17
C LYS A 6 11.03 9.87 -19.50
N LEU A 7 10.81 10.07 -18.21
CA LEU A 7 9.86 9.31 -17.41
C LEU A 7 8.45 9.51 -17.99
N ASP A 8 7.69 8.43 -18.17
CA ASP A 8 6.26 8.55 -18.47
C ASP A 8 5.52 8.96 -17.19
N GLU A 9 5.37 10.27 -17.03
CA GLU A 9 4.77 10.93 -15.87
C GLU A 9 3.29 10.55 -15.68
N THR A 10 2.60 10.22 -16.77
CA THR A 10 1.17 9.86 -16.71
C THR A 10 1.02 8.46 -16.14
N ALA A 11 1.81 7.50 -16.62
CA ALA A 11 1.84 6.15 -16.09
C ALA A 11 2.29 6.13 -14.62
N PHE A 12 3.31 6.92 -14.27
CA PHE A 12 3.76 7.02 -12.89
C PHE A 12 2.70 7.67 -11.98
N GLY A 13 2.06 8.74 -12.44
CA GLY A 13 0.98 9.41 -11.70
C GLY A 13 -0.22 8.50 -11.43
N ALA A 14 -0.57 7.61 -12.37
CA ALA A 14 -1.62 6.61 -12.17
C ALA A 14 -1.27 5.62 -11.05
N ILE A 15 -0.03 5.11 -11.06
CA ILE A 15 0.47 4.18 -10.03
C ILE A 15 0.46 4.82 -8.64
N VAL A 16 0.88 6.08 -8.52
CA VAL A 16 0.86 6.81 -7.24
C VAL A 16 -0.57 7.00 -6.74
N LYS A 17 -1.52 7.36 -7.63
CA LYS A 17 -2.94 7.48 -7.27
C LYS A 17 -3.51 6.17 -6.76
N GLU A 18 -3.20 5.04 -7.40
CA GLU A 18 -3.64 3.72 -6.93
C GLU A 18 -3.06 3.36 -5.56
N ILE A 19 -1.78 3.67 -5.32
CA ILE A 19 -1.14 3.46 -4.01
C ILE A 19 -1.86 4.26 -2.93
N THR A 20 -2.14 5.54 -3.19
CA THR A 20 -2.88 6.39 -2.24
C THR A 20 -4.28 5.84 -1.98
N ALA A 21 -5.00 5.45 -3.03
CA ALA A 21 -6.35 4.89 -2.89
C ALA A 21 -6.36 3.62 -2.04
N PHE A 22 -5.42 2.68 -2.24
CA PHE A 22 -5.32 1.50 -1.37
C PHE A 22 -4.95 1.86 0.07
N GLY A 23 -4.09 2.85 0.28
CA GLY A 23 -3.76 3.36 1.61
C GLY A 23 -4.97 3.93 2.35
N GLU A 24 -5.80 4.71 1.66
CA GLU A 24 -7.05 5.26 2.18
C GLU A 24 -8.05 4.14 2.52
N MET A 25 -8.25 3.17 1.63
CA MET A 25 -9.13 2.03 1.89
C MET A 25 -8.69 1.21 3.12
N ILE A 26 -7.39 0.96 3.27
CA ILE A 26 -6.84 0.26 4.45
C ILE A 26 -7.17 1.06 5.72
N ARG A 27 -6.95 2.38 5.71
CA ARG A 27 -7.24 3.24 6.84
C ARG A 27 -8.73 3.23 7.19
N THR A 28 -9.61 3.39 6.20
CA THR A 28 -11.06 3.35 6.40
C THR A 28 -11.50 2.03 7.02
N HIS A 29 -11.03 0.88 6.53
CA HIS A 29 -11.37 -0.41 7.11
C HIS A 29 -10.81 -0.59 8.54
N GLN A 30 -9.67 0.02 8.87
CA GLN A 30 -9.15 0.05 10.25
C GLN A 30 -10.03 0.89 11.18
N ASP A 31 -10.49 2.05 10.71
CA ASP A 31 -11.40 2.92 11.46
C ASP A 31 -12.75 2.19 11.71
N GLU A 32 -13.29 1.50 10.69
CA GLU A 32 -14.48 0.65 10.83
C GLU A 32 -14.28 -0.47 11.85
N LYS A 33 -13.09 -1.09 11.86
CA LYS A 33 -12.76 -2.14 12.82
C LYS A 33 -12.74 -1.61 14.24
N GLN A 34 -12.17 -0.43 14.46
CA GLN A 34 -12.16 0.22 15.77
C GLN A 34 -13.59 0.59 16.21
N ALA A 35 -14.40 1.15 15.30
CA ALA A 35 -15.79 1.49 15.60
C ALA A 35 -16.62 0.26 16.02
N ALA A 36 -16.43 -0.88 15.35
CA ALA A 36 -17.10 -2.13 15.72
C ALA A 36 -16.70 -2.64 17.12
N MET A 37 -15.43 -2.45 17.51
CA MET A 37 -14.95 -2.77 18.86
C MET A 37 -15.54 -1.81 19.91
N ASP A 38 -15.57 -0.51 19.61
CA ASP A 38 -16.12 0.51 20.50
C ASP A 38 -17.62 0.31 20.75
N GLU A 39 -18.37 -0.10 19.72
CA GLU A 39 -19.78 -0.46 19.84
C GLU A 39 -19.97 -1.71 20.70
N PHE A 40 -19.13 -2.73 20.51
CA PHE A 40 -19.18 -3.93 21.33
C PHE A 40 -18.86 -3.65 22.80
N ASP A 41 -17.90 -2.78 23.09
CA ASP A 41 -17.58 -2.39 24.47
C ASP A 41 -18.77 -1.71 25.15
N LYS A 42 -19.53 -0.86 24.44
CA LYS A 42 -20.79 -0.29 24.97
C LYS A 42 -21.80 -1.39 25.29
N GLU A 43 -21.94 -2.41 24.46
CA GLU A 43 -22.85 -3.53 24.74
C GLU A 43 -22.37 -4.41 25.91
N ARG A 44 -21.07 -4.61 26.04
CA ARG A 44 -20.47 -5.28 27.20
C ARG A 44 -20.81 -4.55 28.48
N GLU A 45 -20.68 -3.22 28.50
CA GLU A 45 -21.05 -2.41 29.66
C GLU A 45 -22.56 -2.51 29.94
N ARG A 46 -23.41 -2.48 28.89
CA ARG A 46 -24.86 -2.71 29.05
C ARG A 46 -25.19 -4.07 29.67
N TYR A 47 -24.43 -5.12 29.35
CA TYR A 47 -24.60 -6.43 29.99
C TYR A 47 -24.17 -6.37 31.45
N HIS A 48 -23.05 -5.71 31.74
CA HIS A 48 -22.52 -5.59 33.10
C HIS A 48 -23.50 -4.88 34.04
N VAL A 49 -24.16 -3.81 33.56
CA VAL A 49 -25.22 -3.12 34.33
C VAL A 49 -26.59 -3.80 34.25
N GLY A 50 -26.67 -5.02 33.72
CA GLY A 50 -27.90 -5.82 33.64
C GLY A 50 -28.94 -5.33 32.64
N LYS A 51 -28.62 -4.38 31.75
CA LYS A 51 -29.54 -3.82 30.73
C LYS A 51 -29.80 -4.75 29.55
N ILE A 52 -28.96 -5.77 29.34
CA ILE A 52 -29.17 -6.80 28.32
C ILE A 52 -28.94 -8.20 28.89
N SER A 53 -29.58 -9.21 28.29
CA SER A 53 -29.41 -10.59 28.70
C SER A 53 -28.10 -11.20 28.17
N LYS A 54 -27.64 -12.28 28.82
CA LYS A 54 -26.49 -13.07 28.34
C LYS A 54 -26.69 -13.59 26.91
N LYS A 55 -27.93 -13.97 26.55
CA LYS A 55 -28.27 -14.41 25.19
C LYS A 55 -28.10 -13.29 24.17
N ALA A 56 -28.47 -12.07 24.51
CA ALA A 56 -28.26 -10.89 23.67
C ALA A 56 -26.76 -10.61 23.47
N LEU A 57 -25.97 -10.64 24.55
CA LEU A 57 -24.52 -10.46 24.49
C LEU A 57 -23.84 -11.52 23.60
N VAL A 58 -24.21 -12.80 23.74
CA VAL A 58 -23.66 -13.88 22.91
C VAL A 58 -23.99 -13.68 21.42
N SER A 59 -25.19 -13.20 21.11
CA SER A 59 -25.58 -12.86 19.75
C SER A 59 -24.71 -11.73 19.18
N SER A 60 -24.48 -10.69 19.98
CA SER A 60 -23.60 -9.58 19.62
C SER A 60 -22.16 -10.03 19.34
N VAL A 61 -21.55 -10.79 20.25
CA VAL A 61 -20.19 -11.35 20.06
C VAL A 61 -20.06 -12.04 18.70
N ARG A 62 -21.08 -12.83 18.32
CA ARG A 62 -21.09 -13.54 17.02
C ARG A 62 -21.24 -12.61 15.82
N LYS A 63 -21.91 -11.47 15.97
CA LYS A 63 -22.03 -10.45 14.91
C LYS A 63 -20.72 -9.70 14.76
N VAL A 64 -20.18 -9.18 15.86
CA VAL A 64 -18.91 -8.44 15.90
C VAL A 64 -17.78 -9.31 15.36
N ASN A 65 -17.64 -10.57 15.80
CA ASN A 65 -16.60 -11.46 15.27
C ASN A 65 -16.72 -11.72 13.77
N ARG A 66 -17.94 -11.82 13.24
CA ARG A 66 -18.15 -11.96 11.78
C ARG A 66 -17.71 -10.71 11.04
N GLU A 67 -18.03 -9.56 11.59
CA GLU A 67 -17.68 -8.26 11.00
C GLU A 67 -16.17 -8.00 11.06
N LEU A 68 -15.53 -8.22 12.20
CA LEU A 68 -14.07 -8.13 12.35
C LEU A 68 -13.35 -9.05 11.36
N LYS A 69 -13.85 -10.28 11.17
CA LYS A 69 -13.29 -11.22 10.19
C LYS A 69 -13.46 -10.72 8.75
N ARG A 70 -14.61 -10.11 8.43
CA ARG A 70 -14.88 -9.50 7.12
C ARG A 70 -13.89 -8.36 6.85
N LEU A 71 -13.73 -7.45 7.80
CA LEU A 71 -12.83 -6.30 7.72
C LEU A 71 -11.36 -6.73 7.62
N ASP A 72 -10.94 -7.72 8.41
CA ASP A 72 -9.56 -8.25 8.32
C ASP A 72 -9.26 -8.84 6.94
N ASN A 73 -10.23 -9.52 6.32
CA ASN A 73 -10.06 -10.04 4.97
C ASN A 73 -9.95 -8.92 3.93
N LEU A 74 -10.72 -7.84 4.07
CA LEU A 74 -10.63 -6.67 3.20
C LEU A 74 -9.30 -5.96 3.34
N ILE A 75 -8.86 -5.67 4.57
CA ILE A 75 -7.55 -5.06 4.86
C ILE A 75 -6.42 -5.89 4.24
N ARG A 76 -6.43 -7.22 4.43
CA ARG A 76 -5.41 -8.11 3.85
C ARG A 76 -5.42 -8.09 2.33
N LYS A 77 -6.61 -8.03 1.72
CA LYS A 77 -6.76 -7.92 0.26
C LYS A 77 -6.19 -6.60 -0.25
N ASP A 78 -6.51 -5.49 0.40
CA ASP A 78 -6.02 -4.17 0.01
C ASP A 78 -4.50 -4.04 0.19
N ILE A 79 -3.95 -4.59 1.29
CA ILE A 79 -2.49 -4.70 1.47
C ILE A 79 -1.86 -5.53 0.36
N SER A 80 -2.46 -6.67 -0.02
CA SER A 80 -1.94 -7.48 -1.12
C SER A 80 -1.94 -6.73 -2.45
N ASN A 81 -2.98 -5.95 -2.73
CA ASN A 81 -3.07 -5.13 -3.93
C ASN A 81 -2.04 -3.99 -3.91
N LEU A 82 -1.91 -3.29 -2.77
CA LEU A 82 -0.91 -2.26 -2.57
C LEU A 82 0.51 -2.79 -2.81
N VAL A 83 0.84 -3.99 -2.30
CA VAL A 83 2.15 -4.62 -2.54
C VAL A 83 2.36 -4.91 -4.03
N LYS A 84 1.34 -5.38 -4.75
CA LYS A 84 1.42 -5.63 -6.20
C LYS A 84 1.67 -4.33 -6.96
N THR A 85 0.90 -3.28 -6.70
CA THR A 85 1.05 -1.97 -7.34
C THR A 85 2.41 -1.35 -7.00
N ASN A 86 2.88 -1.46 -5.76
CA ASN A 86 4.22 -1.02 -5.37
C ASN A 86 5.33 -1.78 -6.12
N ASN A 87 5.19 -3.10 -6.32
CA ASN A 87 6.16 -3.86 -7.11
C ASN A 87 6.14 -3.43 -8.59
N GLN A 88 4.98 -3.09 -9.14
CA GLN A 88 4.88 -2.51 -10.47
C GLN A 88 5.59 -1.14 -10.54
N ALA A 89 5.39 -0.29 -9.52
CA ALA A 89 6.07 1.00 -9.39
C ALA A 89 7.59 0.84 -9.39
N LYS A 90 8.11 -0.10 -8.58
CA LYS A 90 9.55 -0.43 -8.54
C LYS A 90 10.05 -0.93 -9.90
N GLY A 91 9.31 -1.81 -10.56
CA GLY A 91 9.65 -2.31 -11.89
C GLY A 91 9.69 -1.20 -12.94
N PHE A 92 8.77 -0.23 -12.85
CA PHE A 92 8.74 0.95 -13.71
C PHE A 92 9.97 1.85 -13.46
N ALA A 93 10.29 2.14 -12.20
CA ALA A 93 11.47 2.92 -11.82
C ALA A 93 12.78 2.26 -12.29
N LEU A 94 12.93 0.94 -12.10
CA LEU A 94 14.12 0.19 -12.54
C LEU A 94 14.31 0.14 -14.06
N LYS A 95 13.22 0.26 -14.84
CA LYS A 95 13.29 0.33 -16.31
C LYS A 95 13.76 1.71 -16.79
N GLN A 96 13.62 2.74 -15.96
CA GLN A 96 13.96 4.12 -16.29
C GLN A 96 15.31 4.55 -15.69
N ALA A 97 15.76 3.90 -14.62
CA ALA A 97 17.11 4.10 -14.11
C ALA A 97 18.18 3.70 -15.16
N PRO A 98 19.20 4.55 -15.43
CA PRO A 98 20.30 4.17 -16.31
C PRO A 98 21.06 2.99 -15.72
N ARG A 99 21.09 1.85 -16.44
CA ARG A 99 21.72 0.60 -15.95
C ARG A 99 23.24 0.60 -16.02
N SER A 100 23.82 1.44 -16.86
CA SER A 100 25.27 1.56 -17.03
C SER A 100 25.60 2.88 -17.75
N PHE A 101 26.57 3.63 -17.23
CA PHE A 101 27.20 4.71 -17.97
C PHE A 101 28.38 4.13 -18.75
N LYS A 102 28.26 3.99 -20.07
CA LYS A 102 29.43 3.79 -20.93
C LYS A 102 30.10 5.14 -21.14
N VAL A 103 31.13 5.42 -20.35
CA VAL A 103 32.01 6.57 -20.59
C VAL A 103 32.91 6.21 -21.77
N ALA A 104 32.60 6.76 -22.95
CA ALA A 104 33.56 6.78 -24.04
C ALA A 104 34.58 7.87 -23.73
N MET A 105 35.75 7.50 -23.22
CA MET A 105 36.90 8.41 -23.08
C MET A 105 37.41 8.73 -24.49
N SER A 106 36.89 9.79 -25.13
CA SER A 106 37.48 10.32 -26.35
C SER A 106 38.51 11.40 -26.00
N GLY A 107 39.79 11.09 -26.22
CA GLY A 107 40.94 11.99 -26.08
C GLY A 107 41.90 11.47 -25.00
N ILE A 108 43.20 11.24 -25.25
CA ILE A 108 44.14 11.92 -26.14
C ILE A 108 45.08 10.86 -26.75
N SER A 109 45.12 10.72 -28.08
CA SER A 109 46.25 10.10 -28.75
C SER A 109 47.45 11.03 -28.61
N SER A 110 48.32 10.78 -27.63
CA SER A 110 49.63 11.42 -27.57
C SER A 110 50.47 10.89 -28.73
N SER A 111 50.49 11.63 -29.83
CA SER A 111 51.45 11.44 -30.91
C SER A 111 52.85 11.71 -30.38
N SER A 112 53.54 10.67 -29.91
CA SER A 112 54.99 10.68 -29.70
C SER A 112 55.69 10.60 -31.06
N ARG A 113 55.76 11.73 -31.77
CA ARG A 113 56.84 11.97 -32.74
C ARG A 113 57.65 13.16 -32.26
N LYS A 114 58.78 12.86 -31.61
CA LYS A 114 59.95 13.74 -31.63
C LYS A 114 61.07 12.98 -32.33
N LYS A 115 61.52 13.56 -33.45
CA LYS A 115 62.85 13.35 -34.01
C LYS A 115 63.87 13.95 -33.06
#